data_AF-A0A4Y2CYC4-F1
#
_entry.id   AF-A0A4Y2CYC4-F1
#
_cell.length_a   1.000
_cell.length_b   1.000
_cell.length_c   1.000
_cell.angle_alpha   90.00
_cell.angle_beta   90.00
_cell.angle_gamma   90.00
#
_symmetry.space_group_name_H-M   'P 1'
#
loop_
_entity.id
_entity.type
_entity.pdbx_description
1 polymer ?
#
loop_
_entity_poly.entity_id
_entity_poly.type
_entity_poly.pdbx_seq_one_letter_code
_entity_poly.pdbx_strand_id
1 'polypeptide(L)'
;MRGWSKGRDLAPHCFNIFINDICQMPNTQLCLFADDTASMCTGPEKHTNVANLNNHLAELERWLIKWKIKINKDNCEAMYFTKAKKLPPPQKKENPSVELSHGVAKSNTLESR
;
A
#
# COMPACT_ATOMS: atom_id res chain seq x y z
N MET A 1 -39.29 -10.96 26.96
CA MET A 1 -38.00 -10.53 27.54
C MET A 1 -36.86 -11.08 26.70
N ARG A 2 -35.73 -10.36 26.69
CA ARG A 2 -34.64 -10.36 25.69
C ARG A 2 -33.82 -11.66 25.61
N GLY A 3 -33.26 -11.89 24.42
CA GLY A 3 -32.07 -12.71 24.19
C GLY A 3 -31.19 -12.07 23.11
N TRP A 4 -30.71 -10.85 23.36
CA TRP A 4 -29.72 -10.18 22.51
C TRP A 4 -28.38 -10.88 22.71
N SER A 5 -27.81 -11.48 21.66
CA SER A 5 -26.43 -11.94 21.65
C SER A 5 -25.49 -10.73 21.75
N LYS A 6 -25.15 -10.32 22.98
CA LYS A 6 -24.12 -9.31 23.29
C LYS A 6 -22.75 -9.93 22.99
N GLY A 7 -22.41 -10.08 21.72
CA GLY A 7 -21.22 -10.83 21.30
C GLY A 7 -20.48 -10.12 20.18
N ARG A 8 -19.68 -9.12 20.56
CA ARG A 8 -18.65 -8.41 19.77
C ARG A 8 -19.16 -7.40 18.73
N ASP A 9 -19.64 -6.27 19.23
CA ASP A 9 -19.73 -4.99 18.49
C ASP A 9 -18.43 -4.18 18.64
N LEU A 10 -17.28 -4.86 18.56
CA LEU A 10 -15.96 -4.22 18.62
C LEU A 10 -15.34 -4.06 17.24
N ALA A 11 -15.84 -4.75 16.22
CA ALA A 11 -15.26 -4.67 14.87
C ALA A 11 -15.28 -3.24 14.31
N PRO A 12 -16.38 -2.46 14.41
CA PRO A 12 -16.37 -1.06 13.96
C PRO A 12 -15.41 -0.19 14.78
N HIS A 13 -15.27 -0.48 16.08
CA HIS A 13 -14.39 0.26 16.97
C HIS A 13 -12.90 -0.03 16.67
N CYS A 14 -12.54 -1.30 16.48
CA CYS A 14 -11.20 -1.71 16.06
C CYS A 14 -10.85 -1.17 14.66
N PHE A 15 -11.81 -1.16 13.73
CA PHE A 15 -11.64 -0.53 12.42
C PHE A 15 -11.35 0.97 12.56
N ASN A 16 -12.09 1.67 13.42
CA ASN A 16 -11.83 3.10 13.67
C ASN A 16 -10.45 3.36 14.29
N ILE A 17 -9.96 2.48 15.17
CA ILE A 17 -8.59 2.61 15.71
C ILE A 17 -7.57 2.38 14.59
N PHE A 18 -7.78 1.36 13.76
CA PHE A 18 -6.92 1.03 12.63
C PHE A 18 -6.80 2.20 11.63
N ILE A 19 -7.91 2.80 11.19
CA ILE A 19 -7.89 3.92 10.23
C ILE A 19 -7.28 5.19 10.84
N ASN A 20 -7.33 5.36 12.16
CA ASN A 20 -6.75 6.52 12.84
C ASN A 20 -5.24 6.39 13.06
N ASP A 21 -4.70 5.17 13.14
CA ASP A 21 -3.26 4.93 13.31
C ASP A 21 -2.49 4.80 11.98
N ILE A 22 -3.19 4.63 10.86
CA ILE A 22 -2.56 4.44 9.55
C ILE A 22 -1.76 5.67 9.11
N CYS A 23 -0.59 5.45 8.51
CA CYS A 23 0.28 6.53 8.05
C CYS A 23 -0.38 7.39 6.97
N GLN A 24 -0.49 8.69 7.24
CA GLN A 24 -0.96 9.71 6.30
C GLN A 24 0.20 10.62 5.88
N MET A 25 0.21 11.03 4.61
CA MET A 25 1.24 11.89 4.04
C MET A 25 0.56 13.04 3.28
N PRO A 26 1.09 14.29 3.33
CA PRO A 26 0.37 15.48 2.88
C PRO A 26 0.09 15.53 1.36
N ASN A 27 0.91 14.86 0.55
CA ASN A 27 0.83 14.91 -0.91
C ASN A 27 0.10 13.70 -1.53
N THR A 28 -0.45 12.84 -0.69
CA THR A 28 -1.06 11.56 -1.10
C THR A 28 -2.35 11.34 -0.34
N GLN A 29 -3.35 10.81 -1.01
CA GLN A 29 -4.61 10.41 -0.41
C GLN A 29 -4.63 8.89 -0.22
N LEU A 30 -5.02 8.47 0.98
CA LEU A 30 -5.24 7.07 1.29
C LEU A 30 -6.75 6.79 1.27
N CYS A 31 -7.16 5.80 0.49
CA CYS A 31 -8.53 5.32 0.40
C CYS A 31 -8.58 3.90 0.95
N LEU A 32 -9.45 3.67 1.94
CA LEU A 32 -9.60 2.38 2.61
C LEU A 32 -11.04 1.89 2.42
N PHE A 33 -11.20 0.64 2.02
CA PHE A 33 -12.50 -0.01 1.95
C PHE A 33 -12.36 -1.49 2.27
N ALA A 34 -12.92 -1.92 3.41
CA ALA A 34 -12.72 -3.28 3.91
C ALA A 34 -11.22 -3.68 3.95
N ASP A 35 -10.82 -4.70 3.19
CA ASP A 35 -9.42 -5.15 3.01
C ASP A 35 -8.68 -4.44 1.86
N ASP A 36 -9.38 -3.66 1.04
CA ASP A 36 -8.78 -2.88 -0.04
C ASP A 36 -8.19 -1.57 0.47
N THR A 37 -6.97 -1.28 0.01
CA THR A 37 -6.25 -0.04 0.29
C THR A 37 -5.68 0.53 -1.00
N ALA A 38 -5.97 1.81 -1.28
CA ALA A 38 -5.42 2.54 -2.41
C ALA A 38 -4.72 3.81 -1.95
N SER A 39 -3.52 4.08 -2.48
CA SER A 39 -2.82 5.35 -2.30
C SER A 39 -2.76 6.10 -3.65
N MET A 40 -3.12 7.37 -3.64
CA MET A 40 -3.23 8.21 -4.83
C MET A 40 -2.51 9.54 -4.65
N CYS A 41 -1.81 9.99 -5.68
CA CYS A 41 -1.23 11.33 -5.74
C CYS A 41 -1.72 12.04 -7.00
N THR A 42 -2.10 13.31 -6.86
CA THR A 42 -2.51 14.15 -7.99
C THR A 42 -1.62 15.38 -8.06
N GLY A 43 -1.12 15.68 -9.25
CA GLY A 43 -0.25 16.85 -9.47
C GLY A 43 0.14 17.01 -10.93
N PRO A 44 0.66 18.19 -11.32
CA PRO A 44 1.01 18.49 -12.70
C PRO A 44 2.24 17.73 -13.19
N GLU A 45 3.15 17.36 -12.29
CA GLU A 45 4.42 16.75 -12.62
C GLU A 45 4.44 15.26 -12.21
N LYS A 46 4.63 14.37 -13.20
CA LYS A 46 4.65 12.93 -12.97
C LYS A 46 5.74 12.50 -11.98
N HIS A 47 6.94 13.07 -12.09
CA HIS A 47 8.09 12.64 -11.28
C HIS A 47 7.86 12.93 -9.80
N THR A 48 7.44 14.14 -9.45
CA THR A 48 7.03 14.49 -8.08
C THR A 48 5.91 13.60 -7.56
N ASN A 49 4.89 13.30 -8.38
CA ASN A 49 3.79 12.41 -7.95
C ASN A 49 4.28 10.99 -7.63
N VAL A 50 5.16 10.43 -8.46
CA VAL A 50 5.75 9.10 -8.24
C VAL A 50 6.64 9.11 -7.00
N ALA A 51 7.46 10.14 -6.79
CA ALA A 51 8.30 10.26 -5.60
C ALA A 51 7.45 10.34 -4.32
N ASN A 52 6.38 11.13 -4.32
CA ASN A 52 5.44 11.22 -3.20
C ASN A 52 4.78 9.86 -2.89
N LEU A 53 4.33 9.13 -3.93
CA LEU A 53 3.74 7.80 -3.76
C LEU A 53 4.75 6.80 -3.20
N ASN A 54 5.97 6.76 -3.72
CA ASN A 54 7.00 5.84 -3.23
C ASN A 54 7.37 6.13 -1.77
N ASN A 55 7.47 7.40 -1.39
CA ASN A 55 7.70 7.79 0.00
C ASN A 55 6.55 7.34 0.91
N HIS A 56 5.29 7.53 0.48
CA HIS A 56 4.13 7.07 1.23
C HIS A 56 4.07 5.54 1.34
N LEU A 57 4.37 4.81 0.26
CA LEU A 57 4.45 3.36 0.26
C LEU A 57 5.53 2.83 1.21
N ALA A 58 6.68 3.49 1.32
CA ALA A 58 7.73 3.11 2.26
C ALA A 58 7.30 3.27 3.73
N GLU A 59 6.57 4.34 4.06
CA GLU A 59 5.98 4.50 5.40
C GLU A 59 4.87 3.48 5.66
N LEU A 60 4.01 3.26 4.66
CA LEU A 60 2.93 2.29 4.75
C LEU A 60 3.47 0.88 4.95
N GLU A 61 4.55 0.51 4.27
CA GLU A 61 5.24 -0.78 4.46
C GLU A 61 5.74 -0.95 5.90
N ARG A 62 6.43 0.06 6.45
CA ARG A 62 6.88 0.06 7.85
C ARG A 62 5.70 -0.16 8.81
N TRP A 63 4.59 0.52 8.56
CA TRP A 63 3.37 0.39 9.35
C TRP A 63 2.74 -1.00 9.22
N LEU A 64 2.62 -1.55 8.01
CA LEU A 64 2.09 -2.89 7.76
C LEU A 64 2.94 -3.98 8.46
N ILE A 65 4.27 -3.83 8.44
CA ILE A 65 5.18 -4.72 9.18
C ILE A 65 4.95 -4.62 10.69
N LYS A 66 4.85 -3.40 11.23
CA LYS A 66 4.58 -3.15 12.67
C LYS A 66 3.29 -3.84 13.11
N TRP A 67 2.24 -3.76 12.29
CA TRP A 67 0.94 -4.36 12.55
C TRP A 67 0.80 -5.82 12.09
N LYS A 68 1.85 -6.41 11.52
CA LYS A 68 1.91 -7.79 11.01
C LYS A 68 0.83 -8.11 9.96
N ILE A 69 0.52 -7.12 9.12
CA ILE A 69 -0.47 -7.24 8.05
C ILE A 69 0.22 -7.82 6.82
N LYS A 70 -0.31 -8.93 6.28
CA LYS A 70 0.22 -9.57 5.09
C LYS A 70 -0.33 -8.89 3.84
N ILE A 71 0.56 -8.38 2.99
CA ILE A 71 0.20 -7.84 1.68
C ILE A 71 0.10 -8.98 0.67
N ASN A 72 -0.98 -9.01 -0.13
CA ASN A 72 -1.06 -9.85 -1.32
C ASN A 72 -0.49 -9.11 -2.53
N LYS A 73 0.79 -9.31 -2.82
CA LYS A 73 1.50 -8.62 -3.91
C LYS A 73 0.88 -8.87 -5.29
N ASP A 74 0.26 -10.04 -5.49
CA ASP A 74 -0.36 -10.42 -6.76
C ASP A 74 -1.62 -9.61 -7.06
N ASN A 75 -2.26 -9.03 -6.03
CA ASN A 75 -3.44 -8.17 -6.16
C ASN A 75 -3.09 -6.68 -6.16
N CYS A 76 -1.81 -6.31 -6.01
CA CYS A 76 -1.40 -4.90 -6.01
C CYS A 76 -1.19 -4.41 -7.44
N GLU A 77 -2.03 -3.48 -7.88
CA GLU A 77 -1.92 -2.85 -9.20
C GLU A 77 -1.66 -1.34 -9.08
N ALA A 78 -0.84 -0.81 -9.99
CA ALA A 78 -0.58 0.62 -10.12
C ALA A 78 -1.22 1.15 -11.41
N MET A 79 -1.99 2.24 -11.29
CA MET A 79 -2.67 2.87 -12.42
C MET A 79 -2.28 4.36 -12.55
N TYR A 80 -2.19 4.83 -13.79
CA TYR A 80 -1.85 6.22 -14.10
C TYR A 80 -2.97 6.87 -14.92
N PHE A 81 -3.51 7.98 -14.42
CA PHE A 81 -4.49 8.79 -15.13
C PHE A 81 -3.85 10.08 -15.64
N THR A 82 -4.10 10.43 -16.89
CA THR A 82 -3.64 11.69 -17.48
C THR A 82 -4.72 12.30 -18.37
N LYS A 83 -4.82 13.63 -18.36
CA LYS A 83 -5.69 14.38 -19.28
C LYS A 83 -5.02 14.63 -20.64
N ALA A 84 -3.76 14.24 -20.81
CA ALA A 84 -3.04 14.42 -22.06
C ALA A 84 -3.67 13.54 -23.16
N LYS A 85 -3.98 14.15 -24.31
CA LYS A 85 -4.55 13.45 -25.49
C LYS A 85 -3.53 12.60 -26.26
N LYS A 86 -2.25 12.60 -25.84
CA LYS A 86 -1.25 11.69 -26.39
C LYS A 86 -1.54 10.30 -25.82
N LEU A 87 -1.87 9.35 -26.69
CA LEU A 87 -2.01 7.94 -26.31
C LEU A 87 -0.80 7.57 -25.44
N PRO A 88 -1.02 7.06 -24.21
CA PRO A 88 0.10 6.52 -23.45
C PRO A 88 0.75 5.43 -24.30
N PRO A 89 2.09 5.34 -24.34
CA PRO A 89 2.73 4.17 -24.93
C PRO A 89 2.10 2.91 -24.31
N PRO A 90 1.92 1.83 -25.10
CA PRO A 90 1.24 0.63 -24.63
C PRO A 90 1.80 0.26 -23.27
N GLN A 91 0.91 0.10 -22.28
CA GLN A 91 1.30 -0.31 -20.94
C GLN A 91 2.01 -1.65 -21.09
N LYS A 92 3.35 -1.64 -21.10
CA LYS A 92 4.08 -2.84 -20.75
C LYS A 92 3.61 -3.18 -19.35
N LYS A 93 3.25 -4.44 -19.12
CA LYS A 93 3.28 -5.05 -17.79
C LYS A 93 4.73 -5.11 -17.31
N GLU A 94 5.44 -3.99 -17.35
CA GLU A 94 6.60 -3.77 -16.51
C GLU A 94 5.99 -3.33 -15.21
N ASN A 95 6.02 -4.24 -14.23
CA ASN A 95 6.02 -3.84 -12.84
C ASN A 95 7.01 -2.67 -12.77
N PRO A 96 6.57 -1.42 -12.55
CA PRO A 96 7.54 -0.44 -12.12
C PRO A 96 8.01 -1.06 -10.82
N SER A 97 9.27 -1.47 -10.76
CA SER A 97 9.88 -1.86 -9.51
C SER A 97 9.67 -0.69 -8.56
N VAL A 98 8.58 -0.76 -7.79
CA VAL A 98 8.59 -0.37 -6.40
C VAL A 98 9.63 -1.33 -5.87
N GLU A 99 10.90 -0.91 -5.92
CA GLU A 99 11.97 -1.61 -5.25
C GLU A 99 11.60 -1.58 -3.78
N LEU A 100 10.85 -2.59 -3.35
CA LEU A 100 11.05 -3.23 -2.07
C LEU A 100 12.51 -3.65 -2.12
N SER A 101 13.36 -2.75 -1.65
CA SER A 101 14.80 -2.93 -1.61
C SER A 101 15.03 -4.27 -0.90
N HIS A 102 15.39 -5.27 -1.69
CA HIS A 102 15.85 -6.54 -1.18
C HIS A 102 17.23 -6.29 -0.60
N GLY A 103 17.25 -5.76 0.61
CA GLY A 103 18.33 -5.93 1.57
C GLY A 103 18.17 -7.23 2.35
N VAL A 104 17.69 -8.31 1.73
CA VAL A 104 17.99 -9.66 2.23
C VAL A 104 19.31 -10.04 1.59
N ALA A 105 20.38 -9.89 2.38
CA ALA A 105 21.65 -10.51 2.11
C ALA A 105 21.40 -12.00 1.76
N LYS A 106 21.59 -12.36 0.50
CA LYS A 106 21.74 -13.76 0.12
C LYS A 106 23.11 -14.21 0.60
N SER A 107 23.18 -14.70 1.83
CA SER A 107 24.30 -15.53 2.27
C SER A 107 24.01 -16.96 1.87
N ASN A 108 24.41 -17.35 0.66
CA ASN A 108 24.61 -18.75 0.30
C ASN A 108 26.04 -18.91 -0.19
N THR A 109 26.92 -19.53 0.61
CA THR A 109 28.04 -20.37 0.15
C THR A 109 28.48 -21.31 1.29
N LEU A 110 28.08 -22.57 1.15
CA LEU A 110 28.82 -23.83 1.35
C LEU A 110 30.06 -23.86 2.27
N GLU A 111 30.02 -24.77 3.27
CA GLU A 111 31.00 -25.85 3.53
C GLU A 111 30.26 -26.93 4.36
N SER A 112 30.07 -28.18 3.92
CA SER A 112 31.03 -29.28 3.72
C SER A 112 31.60 -29.88 5.02
N ARG A 113 30.85 -30.78 5.68
CA ARG A 113 31.24 -32.15 6.12
C ARG A 113 30.24 -32.75 7.10
#